data_AF-A0A9N9QJH8-F1
#
_entry.id   AF-A0A9N9QJH8-F1
#
_cell.length_a   1.000
_cell.length_b   1.000
_cell.length_c   1.000
_cell.angle_alpha   90.00
_cell.angle_beta   90.00
_cell.angle_gamma   90.00
#
_symmetry.space_group_name_H-M   'P 1'
#
loop_
_entity.id
_entity.type
_entity.pdbx_description
1 polymer ?
#
loop_
_entity_poly.entity_id
_entity_poly.type
_entity_poly.pdbx_seq_one_letter_code
_entity_poly.pdbx_strand_id
1 'polypeptide(L)' 'MWFEILPSFAIITVLMAMPHASAYVINKLVVGNMYRRSLLNKEQKDQYLRDWRISGDAYVTHGLEAIPDE' A
#
# COMPACT_ATOMS: atom_id res chain seq x y z
N MET A 1 28.60 -6.23 -30.90
CA MET A 1 28.92 -7.27 -29.93
C MET A 1 27.58 -7.64 -29.25
N TRP A 2 27.50 -8.54 -28.29
CA TRP A 2 26.20 -8.92 -27.70
C TRP A 2 25.79 -8.05 -26.51
N PHE A 3 26.74 -7.30 -25.94
CA PHE A 3 26.54 -6.53 -24.72
C PHE A 3 25.98 -5.13 -24.96
N GLU A 4 25.95 -4.64 -26.20
CA GLU A 4 25.38 -3.34 -26.58
C GLU A 4 23.86 -3.29 -26.38
N ILE A 5 23.22 -4.44 -26.14
CA ILE A 5 21.80 -4.51 -25.71
C ILE A 5 21.63 -4.16 -24.22
N LEU A 6 22.66 -4.33 -23.40
CA LEU A 6 22.57 -4.18 -21.95
C LEU A 6 22.13 -2.77 -21.50
N PRO A 7 22.60 -1.66 -22.12
CA PRO A 7 22.12 -0.33 -21.79
C PRO A 7 20.61 -0.18 -22.01
N SER A 8 20.10 -0.60 -23.17
CA SER A 8 18.68 -0.54 -23.49
C SER A 8 17.85 -1.42 -22.55
N PHE A 9 18.33 -2.64 -22.26
CA PHE A 9 17.70 -3.55 -21.31
C PHE A 9 17.64 -2.95 -19.89
N ALA A 10 18.74 -2.34 -19.43
CA ALA A 10 18.82 -1.71 -18.12
C ALA A 10 17.83 -0.54 -18.01
N ILE A 11 17.76 0.33 -19.02
CA ILE A 11 16.81 1.45 -19.06
C ILE A 11 15.37 0.94 -18.93
N ILE A 12 14.99 -0.05 -19.75
CA ILE A 12 13.64 -0.62 -19.73
C ILE A 12 13.34 -1.23 -18.35
N THR A 13 14.26 -2.00 -17.81
CA THR A 13 14.09 -2.68 -16.51
C THR A 13 13.91 -1.66 -15.38
N VAL A 14 14.75 -0.63 -15.33
CA VAL A 14 14.68 0.43 -14.31
C VAL A 14 13.37 1.20 -14.43
N LEU A 15 12.97 1.59 -15.64
CA LEU A 15 11.73 2.33 -15.86
C LEU A 15 10.49 1.49 -15.55
N MET A 16 10.53 0.19 -15.78
CA MET A 16 9.45 -0.73 -15.38
C MET A 16 9.39 -0.94 -13.87
N ALA A 17 10.53 -1.01 -13.19
CA ALA A 17 10.59 -1.19 -11.73
C ALA A 17 10.21 0.10 -10.97
N MET A 18 10.51 1.27 -11.53
CA MET A 18 10.36 2.56 -10.87
C MET A 18 8.92 2.81 -10.36
N PRO A 19 7.83 2.62 -11.12
CA PRO A 19 6.47 2.83 -10.63
C PRO A 19 6.09 1.96 -9.43
N HIS A 20 6.59 0.72 -9.38
CA HIS A 20 6.32 -0.19 -8.27
C HIS A 20 7.04 0.26 -6.99
N ALA A 21 8.31 0.63 -7.10
CA ALA A 21 9.09 1.15 -5.99
C ALA A 21 8.55 2.51 -5.50
N SER A 22 8.17 3.40 -6.42
CA SER A 22 7.62 4.70 -6.06
C SER A 22 6.26 4.56 -5.37
N ALA A 23 5.37 3.68 -5.85
CA ALA A 23 4.08 3.44 -5.23
C ALA A 23 4.21 3.01 -3.76
N TYR A 24 5.18 2.14 -3.45
CA TYR A 24 5.47 1.72 -2.07
C TYR A 24 5.81 2.90 -1.14
N VAL A 25 6.67 3.80 -1.60
CA VAL A 25 7.08 4.98 -0.83
C VAL A 25 5.94 6.00 -0.74
N ILE A 26 5.26 6.28 -1.85
CA ILE A 26 4.15 7.22 -1.92
C ILE A 26 3.01 6.77 -1.00
N ASN A 27 2.66 5.48 -0.99
CA ASN A 27 1.63 4.95 -0.09
C ASN A 27 1.96 5.25 1.37
N LYS A 28 3.21 5.04 1.78
CA LYS A 28 3.64 5.35 3.16
C LYS A 28 3.50 6.82 3.49
N LEU A 29 3.82 7.71 2.54
CA LEU A 29 3.73 9.17 2.74
C LEU A 29 2.29 9.67 2.81
N VAL A 30 1.39 9.10 1.99
CA VAL A 30 -0.01 9.57 1.89
C VAL A 30 -0.92 8.93 2.93
N VAL A 31 -0.69 7.65 3.24
CA VAL A 31 -1.62 6.79 4.00
C VAL A 31 -0.98 6.24 5.27
N GLY A 32 0.27 6.57 5.56
CA GLY A 32 1.00 6.05 6.73
C GLY A 32 1.42 4.58 6.62
N ASN A 33 0.93 3.85 5.62
CA ASN A 33 1.24 2.45 5.37
C ASN A 33 1.78 2.25 3.95
N MET A 34 2.82 1.42 3.83
CA MET A 34 3.48 1.12 2.55
C MET A 34 2.58 0.35 1.58
N TYR A 35 1.63 -0.43 2.10
CA TYR A 35 0.70 -1.23 1.31
C TYR A 35 -0.72 -0.74 1.46
N ARG A 36 -1.48 -0.77 0.36
CA ARG A 36 -2.91 -0.49 0.36
C ARG A 36 -3.70 -1.77 0.63
N ARG A 37 -4.80 -1.65 1.36
CA ARG A 37 -5.73 -2.77 1.58
C ARG A 37 -6.46 -3.11 0.28
N SER A 38 -6.72 -4.40 0.09
CA SER A 38 -7.57 -4.87 -1.01
C SER A 38 -9.01 -4.46 -0.76
N LEU A 39 -9.69 -3.97 -1.79
CA LEU A 39 -11.08 -3.53 -1.78
C LEU A 39 -11.86 -4.15 -2.95
N LEU A 40 -11.47 -5.35 -3.37
CA LEU A 40 -12.06 -6.01 -4.54
C LEU A 40 -13.49 -6.48 -4.24
N ASN A 41 -13.71 -7.01 -3.03
CA ASN A 41 -15.00 -7.58 -2.64
C ASN A 41 -15.78 -6.65 -1.70
N LYS A 42 -17.10 -6.82 -1.65
CA LYS A 42 -17.99 -6.01 -0.80
C LYS A 42 -17.57 -6.06 0.67
N GLU A 43 -17.32 -7.26 1.19
CA GLU A 43 -16.90 -7.45 2.58
C GLU A 43 -15.64 -6.65 2.91
N GLN A 44 -14.64 -6.64 2.02
CA GLN A 44 -13.41 -5.87 2.22
C GLN A 44 -13.66 -4.37 2.27
N LYS A 45 -14.59 -3.87 1.44
CA LYS A 45 -15.02 -2.47 1.46
C LYS A 45 -15.76 -2.13 2.75
N ASP A 46 -16.66 -3.01 3.18
CA ASP A 46 -17.45 -2.82 4.41
C ASP A 46 -16.52 -2.79 5.64
N GLN A 47 -15.52 -3.67 5.71
CA GLN A 47 -14.52 -3.66 6.77
C GLN A 47 -13.62 -2.42 6.72
N TYR A 48 -13.19 -1.99 5.54
CA TYR A 48 -12.41 -0.75 5.39
C TYR A 48 -13.19 0.48 5.89
N LEU A 49 -14.48 0.56 5.56
CA LEU A 49 -15.35 1.63 6.04
C LEU A 49 -15.62 1.55 7.54
N ARG A 50 -15.75 0.34 8.10
CA ARG A 50 -15.86 0.12 9.54
C ARG A 50 -14.63 0.69 10.25
N ASP A 51 -13.44 0.37 9.79
CA ASP A 51 -12.20 0.81 10.43
C ASP A 51 -12.04 2.34 10.35
N TRP A 52 -12.44 2.97 9.24
CA TRP A 52 -12.54 4.43 9.13
C TRP A 52 -13.49 5.06 10.16
N ARG A 53 -14.62 4.41 10.46
CA ARG A 53 -15.62 4.93 11.42
C ARG A 53 -15.17 4.79 12.87
N ILE A 54 -14.41 3.75 13.19
CA ILE A 54 -13.94 3.48 14.55
C ILE A 54 -12.69 4.32 14.85
N SER A 55 -11.66 4.24 14.00
CA SER A 55 -10.34 4.83 14.26
C SER A 55 -10.14 6.21 13.63
N GLY A 56 -10.96 6.59 12.65
CA GLY A 56 -10.69 7.74 11.78
C GLY A 56 -9.61 7.49 10.71
N ASP A 57 -8.96 6.32 10.73
CA ASP A 57 -7.99 5.86 9.73
C ASP A 57 -8.04 4.32 9.63
N ALA A 58 -8.33 3.79 8.44
CA ALA A 58 -8.43 2.35 8.20
C ALA A 58 -7.10 1.57 8.22
N TYR A 59 -5.97 2.25 8.42
CA TYR A 59 -4.65 1.64 8.58
C TYR A 59 -4.17 1.63 10.03
N VAL A 60 -4.89 2.30 10.93
CA VAL A 60 -4.65 2.27 12.37
C VAL A 60 -5.53 1.19 13.00
N THR A 61 -4.90 0.12 13.50
CA THR A 61 -5.61 -0.98 14.17
C THR A 61 -5.81 -0.66 15.65
N HIS A 62 -7.06 -0.70 16.09
CA HIS A 62 -7.41 -0.71 17.52
C HIS A 62 -7.59 -2.16 17.98
N GLY A 63 -6.79 -2.58 18.95
CA GLY A 63 -6.93 -3.85 19.63
C GLY A 63 -7.88 -3.75 20.82
N LEU A 64 -7.69 -4.66 21.78
CA LEU A 64 -8.52 -4.74 22.98
C LEU A 64 -8.31 -3.55 23.91
N GLU A 65 -7.20 -2.83 23.79
CA GLU A 65 -6.87 -1.63 24.56
C GLU A 65 -7.82 -0.44 24.30
N ALA A 66 -8.57 -0.46 23.21
CA ALA A 66 -9.55 0.57 22.89
C ALA A 66 -10.94 0.28 23.49
N ILE A 67 -11.13 -0.89 24.10
CA ILE A 67 -12.39 -1.30 24.72
C ILE A 67 -12.35 -0.86 26.19
N PRO A 68 -13.40 -0.19 26.71
CA PRO A 68 -13.50 0.12 28.14
C PRO A 68 -13.48 -1.17 28.99
N ASP A 69 -12.81 -1.12 30.14
CA ASP A 69 -12.72 -2.27 31.08
C ASP A 69 -14.03 -2.53 31.86
N GLU A 70 -15.04 -1.67 31.70
CA GLU A 70 -16.37 -1.77 32.34
C GLU A 70 -17.44 -2.42 31.43
#